data_AF-A0A8X6LK34-F1
#
_entry.id   AF-A0A8X6LK34-F1
#
_cell.length_a   1.000
_cell.length_b   1.000
_cell.length_c   1.000
_cell.angle_alpha   90.00
_cell.angle_beta   90.00
_cell.angle_gamma   90.00
#
_symmetry.space_group_name_H-M   'P 1'
#
loop_
_entity.id
_entity.type
_entity.pdbx_description
1 polymer ?
#
loop_
_entity_poly.entity_id
_entity_poly.type
_entity_poly.pdbx_seq_one_letter_code
_entity_poly.pdbx_strand_id
1 'polypeptide(L)'
;MYISNGSWIHELKTKKIFLTNTQENTGPIEVLLGADVSENHHQVFREWSEEVIEEVPGKKLPVGTYYLPHRPVIKETSTTSSMKIRAFFHASAKIHNRPSLNDCLETGSNEIESIPSILTRD
;
A
#
# COMPACT_ATOMS: atom_id res chain seq x y z
N MET A 1 4.44 31.72 4.94
CA MET A 1 3.16 31.55 5.66
C MET A 1 3.42 30.65 6.86
N TYR A 2 3.42 31.19 8.07
CA TYR A 2 3.51 30.40 9.29
C TYR A 2 2.14 29.77 9.55
N ILE A 3 2.04 28.45 9.40
CA ILE A 3 0.87 27.70 9.84
C ILE A 3 1.05 27.52 11.35
N SER A 4 0.37 28.37 12.13
CA SER A 4 0.22 28.15 13.57
C SER A 4 -0.41 26.78 13.80
N ASN A 5 -0.01 26.09 14.87
CA ASN A 5 -0.57 24.80 15.31
C ASN A 5 -2.10 24.80 15.16
N GLY A 6 -2.58 24.23 14.06
CA GLY A 6 -3.84 24.67 13.46
C GLY A 6 -5.06 24.14 14.21
N SER A 7 -6.06 25.01 14.35
CA SER A 7 -7.39 24.72 14.91
C SER A 7 -8.04 23.44 14.33
N TRP A 8 -7.69 23.08 13.09
CA TRP A 8 -8.14 21.85 12.42
C TRP A 8 -7.73 20.56 13.13
N ILE A 9 -6.59 20.50 13.85
CA ILE A 9 -6.20 19.32 14.63
C ILE A 9 -7.21 19.08 15.76
N HIS A 10 -7.66 20.16 16.40
CA HIS A 10 -8.70 20.09 17.42
C HIS A 10 -10.04 19.69 16.80
N GLU A 11 -10.38 20.22 15.61
CA GLU A 11 -11.59 19.83 14.89
C GLU A 11 -11.61 18.34 14.53
N LEU A 12 -10.50 17.79 14.03
CA LEU A 12 -10.37 16.36 13.74
C LEU A 12 -10.51 15.52 15.02
N LYS A 13 -9.88 15.93 16.13
CA LYS A 13 -10.05 15.28 17.45
C LYS A 13 -11.50 15.33 17.91
N THR A 14 -12.18 16.47 17.77
CA THR A 14 -13.61 16.63 18.09
C THR A 14 -14.49 15.73 17.24
N LYS A 15 -14.14 15.56 15.96
CA LYS A 15 -14.81 14.64 15.02
C LYS A 15 -14.39 13.17 15.21
N LYS A 16 -13.52 12.86 16.18
CA LYS A 16 -12.94 11.53 16.45
C LYS A 16 -12.22 10.92 15.24
N ILE A 17 -11.65 11.77 14.38
CA ILE A 17 -10.83 11.34 13.24
C ILE A 17 -9.38 11.32 13.74
N PHE A 18 -8.84 10.12 13.93
CA PHE A 18 -7.48 9.91 14.39
C PHE A 18 -6.56 9.64 13.19
N LEU A 19 -5.52 10.46 13.04
CA LEU A 19 -4.49 10.24 12.04
C LEU A 19 -3.53 9.16 12.58
N THR A 20 -3.65 7.94 12.06
CA THR A 20 -2.91 6.76 12.54
C THR A 20 -1.39 6.82 12.32
N ASN A 21 -0.91 7.75 11.48
CA ASN A 21 0.51 7.93 11.15
C ASN A 21 1.19 9.13 11.82
N THR A 22 0.47 9.93 12.63
CA THR A 22 1.09 11.06 13.34
C THR A 22 1.51 10.62 14.73
N GLN A 23 2.82 10.61 14.99
CA GLN A 23 3.28 10.68 16.37
C GLN A 23 2.81 12.03 16.95
N GLU A 24 2.67 12.14 18.28
CA GLU A 24 2.11 13.34 18.93
C GLU A 24 2.87 14.65 18.62
N ASN A 25 4.01 14.57 17.92
CA ASN A 25 4.90 15.68 17.58
C ASN A 25 5.11 15.91 16.05
N THR A 26 4.28 15.31 15.18
CA THR A 26 4.38 15.49 13.72
C THR A 26 3.89 16.89 13.30
N GLY A 27 4.71 17.63 12.55
CA GLY A 27 4.41 19.02 12.19
C GLY A 27 3.27 19.15 11.17
N PRO A 28 2.53 20.28 11.10
CA PRO A 28 1.37 20.43 10.21
C PRO A 28 1.64 20.11 8.72
N ILE A 29 2.85 20.41 8.23
CA ILE A 29 3.24 20.14 6.84
C ILE A 29 3.41 18.64 6.60
N GLU A 30 4.06 17.92 7.52
CA GLU A 30 4.24 16.47 7.41
C GLU A 30 2.90 15.73 7.41
N VAL A 31 1.92 16.23 8.17
CA VAL A 31 0.56 15.69 8.16
C VAL A 31 -0.12 15.89 6.81
N LEU A 32 -0.03 17.10 6.24
CA LEU A 32 -0.62 17.40 4.93
C LEU A 32 0.03 16.56 3.82
N LEU A 33 1.35 16.39 3.85
CA LEU A 33 2.06 15.52 2.92
C LEU A 33 1.62 14.06 3.08
N GLY A 34 1.44 13.58 4.31
CA GLY A 34 0.91 12.23 4.57
C GLY A 34 -0.52 12.04 4.06
N ALA A 35 -1.36 13.07 4.17
CA ALA A 35 -2.73 13.05 3.65
C ALA A 35 -2.77 13.04 2.12
N ASP A 36 -1.95 13.85 1.45
CA ASP A 36 -1.81 13.86 -0.01
C ASP A 36 -1.30 12.50 -0.55
N VAL A 37 -0.28 11.93 0.10
CA VAL A 37 0.21 10.58 -0.24
C VAL A 37 -0.88 9.53 -0.04
N SER A 38 -1.68 9.63 1.03
CA SER A 38 -2.81 8.74 1.26
C SER A 38 -3.84 8.85 0.14
N GLU A 39 -4.28 10.06 -0.21
CA GLU A 39 -5.28 10.28 -1.26
C GLU A 39 -4.81 9.75 -2.62
N ASN A 40 -3.57 10.06 -3.00
CA ASN A 40 -2.98 9.58 -4.25
C ASN A 40 -2.77 8.05 -4.24
N HIS A 41 -2.47 7.46 -3.08
CA HIS A 41 -2.40 5.99 -2.94
C HIS A 41 -3.79 5.35 -3.09
N HIS A 42 -4.86 5.96 -2.56
CA HIS A 42 -6.23 5.48 -2.77
C HIS A 42 -6.66 5.56 -4.24
N GLN A 43 -6.19 6.56 -4.99
CA GLN A 43 -6.43 6.67 -6.43
C GLN A 43 -5.91 5.43 -7.20
N VAL A 44 -4.76 4.86 -6.80
CA VAL A 44 -4.22 3.63 -7.41
C VAL A 44 -5.23 2.48 -7.30
N PHE A 45 -5.86 2.30 -6.14
CA PHE A 45 -6.86 1.23 -5.96
C PHE A 45 -8.14 1.49 -6.73
N ARG A 46 -8.54 2.75 -6.93
CA ARG A 46 -9.69 3.09 -7.79
C ARG A 46 -9.43 2.68 -9.23
N GLU A 47 -8.26 3.03 -9.78
CA GLU A 47 -7.86 2.61 -11.12
C GLU A 47 -7.82 1.08 -11.24
N TRP A 48 -7.32 0.39 -10.23
CA TRP A 48 -7.28 -1.07 -10.22
C TRP A 48 -8.66 -1.71 -10.08
N SER A 49 -9.64 -1.04 -9.46
CA SER A 49 -10.98 -1.59 -9.27
C SER A 49 -11.76 -1.75 -10.58
N GLU A 50 -11.27 -1.15 -11.67
CA GLU A 50 -11.88 -1.27 -13.00
C GLU A 50 -11.55 -2.61 -13.67
N GLU A 51 -10.37 -3.21 -13.39
CA GLU A 51 -9.90 -4.41 -14.12
C GLU A 51 -9.07 -5.43 -13.30
N VAL A 52 -8.43 -5.02 -12.21
CA VAL A 52 -7.41 -5.83 -11.50
C VAL A 52 -7.91 -6.37 -10.17
N ILE A 53 -8.65 -5.56 -9.40
CA ILE A 53 -9.17 -5.94 -8.08
C ILE A 53 -10.69 -5.78 -8.04
N GLU A 54 -11.35 -6.54 -7.17
CA GLU A 54 -12.79 -6.45 -6.95
C GLU A 54 -13.12 -6.18 -5.48
N GLU A 55 -14.28 -5.56 -5.24
CA GLU A 55 -14.77 -5.38 -3.88
C GLU A 55 -15.22 -6.73 -3.30
N VAL A 56 -14.74 -7.05 -2.09
CA VAL A 56 -15.12 -8.30 -1.43
C VAL A 56 -16.58 -8.19 -0.93
N PRO A 57 -17.50 -9.07 -1.34
CA PRO A 57 -18.91 -8.94 -0.99
C PRO A 57 -19.18 -9.19 0.52
N GLY A 58 -19.62 -8.15 1.25
CA GLY A 58 -20.40 -8.25 2.50
C GLY A 58 -19.64 -8.42 3.84
N LYS A 59 -20.32 -8.05 4.93
CA LYS A 59 -19.81 -7.88 6.33
C LYS A 59 -19.14 -9.10 6.99
N LYS A 60 -19.25 -10.30 6.42
CA LYS A 60 -18.59 -11.52 6.92
C LYS A 60 -17.68 -12.06 5.83
N LEU A 61 -16.39 -11.78 6.00
CA LEU A 61 -15.35 -12.37 5.17
C LEU A 61 -15.40 -13.90 5.30
N PRO A 62 -15.25 -14.65 4.18
CA PRO A 62 -15.11 -16.10 4.22
C PRO A 62 -14.05 -16.57 5.23
N VAL A 63 -14.24 -17.77 5.77
CA VAL A 63 -13.20 -18.42 6.56
C VAL A 63 -11.98 -18.63 5.68
N GLY A 64 -10.83 -18.12 6.11
CA GLY A 64 -9.60 -18.16 5.32
C GLY A 64 -9.30 -16.88 4.53
N THR A 65 -10.12 -15.84 4.65
CA THR A 65 -9.74 -14.52 4.12
C THR A 65 -8.53 -13.97 4.87
N TYR A 66 -7.56 -13.47 4.12
CA TYR A 66 -6.33 -12.89 4.63
C TYR A 66 -6.17 -11.46 4.12
N TYR A 67 -5.79 -10.56 5.01
CA TYR A 67 -5.40 -9.21 4.61
C TYR A 67 -3.92 -9.20 4.26
N LEU A 68 -3.60 -8.75 3.06
CA LEU A 68 -2.21 -8.57 2.63
C LEU A 68 -1.75 -7.15 3.03
N PRO A 69 -0.83 -7.02 4.00
CA PRO A 69 -0.34 -5.71 4.39
C PRO A 69 0.36 -5.05 3.20
N HIS A 70 0.02 -3.78 2.98
CA HIS A 70 0.55 -3.01 1.88
C HIS A 70 0.94 -1.60 2.31
N ARG A 71 1.83 -0.97 1.53
CA ARG A 71 2.29 0.41 1.75
C ARG A 71 2.48 1.14 0.42
N PRO A 72 2.30 2.47 0.38
CA PRO A 72 2.67 3.26 -0.78
C PRO A 72 4.19 3.24 -0.98
N VAL A 73 4.61 3.11 -2.24
CA VAL A 73 5.99 3.34 -2.69
C VAL A 73 5.98 4.51 -3.66
N ILE A 74 6.76 5.54 -3.33
CA ILE A 74 6.85 6.77 -4.10
C ILE A 74 8.07 6.70 -5.02
N LYS A 75 7.86 6.96 -6.31
CA LYS A 75 8.89 7.08 -7.33
C LYS A 75 8.88 8.49 -7.90
N GLU A 76 9.63 9.37 -7.26
CA GLU A 76 9.67 10.82 -7.52
C GLU A 76 10.06 11.20 -8.96
N THR A 77 10.76 10.31 -9.68
CA THR A 77 11.26 10.56 -11.04
C THR A 77 10.26 10.32 -12.16
N SER A 78 9.02 9.91 -11.85
CA SER A 78 8.04 9.53 -12.87
C SER A 78 7.13 10.71 -13.26
N THR A 79 6.67 10.79 -14.51
CA THR A 79 5.87 11.92 -15.02
C THR A 79 4.38 11.79 -14.73
N THR A 80 3.82 10.58 -14.69
CA THR A 80 2.38 10.34 -14.46
C THR A 80 2.08 9.92 -13.01
N SER A 81 0.90 10.29 -12.49
CA SER A 81 0.52 10.04 -11.07
C SER A 81 0.53 8.55 -10.69
N SER A 82 -0.03 7.67 -11.53
CA SER A 82 -0.03 6.22 -11.34
C SER A 82 1.36 5.56 -11.42
N MET A 83 2.34 6.22 -12.05
CA MET A 83 3.73 5.77 -12.07
C MET A 83 4.53 6.33 -10.88
N LYS A 84 4.09 7.46 -10.31
CA LYS A 84 4.67 8.12 -9.13
C LYS A 84 4.35 7.37 -7.83
N ILE A 85 3.17 6.76 -7.68
CA ILE A 85 2.82 6.00 -6.48
C ILE A 85 2.35 4.59 -6.86
N ARG A 86 2.89 3.58 -6.16
CA ARG A 86 2.48 2.17 -6.31
C ARG A 86 2.18 1.55 -4.96
N ALA A 87 1.23 0.62 -4.92
CA ALA A 87 1.01 -0.22 -3.75
C ALA A 87 2.04 -1.37 -3.72
N PHE A 88 2.80 -1.49 -2.64
CA PHE A 88 3.71 -2.61 -2.39
C PHE A 88 3.10 -3.56 -1.36
N PHE A 89 2.86 -4.81 -1.77
CA PHE A 89 2.26 -5.84 -0.92
C PHE A 89 3.33 -6.76 -0.32
N HIS A 90 3.22 -7.02 0.98
CA HIS A 90 4.14 -7.89 1.70
C HIS A 90 3.60 -9.33 1.74
N ALA A 91 3.82 -10.09 0.66
CA ALA A 91 3.34 -11.47 0.55
C ALA A 91 3.98 -12.46 1.55
N SER A 92 5.16 -12.14 2.08
CA SER A 92 5.85 -12.91 3.10
C SER A 92 5.42 -12.58 4.54
N ALA A 93 4.51 -11.63 4.74
CA ALA A 93 4.04 -11.25 6.07
C ALA A 93 3.30 -12.42 6.72
N LYS A 94 3.77 -12.83 7.90
CA LYS A 94 3.18 -13.88 8.74
C LYS A 94 2.40 -13.23 9.88
N ILE A 95 1.14 -13.65 10.08
CA ILE A 95 0.34 -13.25 11.25
C ILE A 95 0.41 -14.38 12.29
N HIS A 96 1.16 -14.17 13.36
CA HIS A 96 1.41 -15.18 14.40
C HIS A 96 1.90 -16.51 13.80
N ASN A 97 1.48 -17.64 14.37
CA ASN A 97 1.82 -19.00 13.92
C ASN A 97 1.02 -19.44 12.67
N ARG A 98 0.70 -18.51 11.77
CA ARG A 98 0.03 -18.80 10.49
C ARG A 98 1.01 -18.62 9.33
N PRO A 99 0.88 -19.43 8.27
CA PRO A 99 1.71 -19.29 7.07
C PRO A 99 1.45 -17.94 6.38
N SER A 100 2.47 -17.42 5.71
CA SER A 100 2.35 -16.29 4.78
C SER A 100 1.73 -16.74 3.46
N LEU A 101 1.37 -15.79 2.59
CA LEU A 101 0.86 -16.13 1.25
C LEU A 101 1.89 -16.96 0.48
N ASN A 102 3.17 -16.60 0.55
CA ASN A 102 4.24 -17.34 -0.12
C ASN A 102 4.44 -18.77 0.42
N ASP A 103 4.14 -19.02 1.69
CA ASP A 103 4.21 -20.38 2.25
C ASP A 103 3.03 -21.26 1.79
N CYS A 104 1.92 -20.65 1.36
CA CYS A 104 0.71 -21.34 0.92
C CYS A 104 0.67 -21.63 -0.59
N LEU A 105 1.55 -21.01 -1.37
CA LEU A 105 1.60 -21.16 -2.83
C LEU A 105 2.63 -22.23 -3.22
N GLU A 106 2.29 -23.05 -4.21
CA GLU A 106 3.24 -23.97 -4.81
C GLU A 106 4.30 -23.20 -5.62
N THR A 107 5.57 -23.59 -5.48
CA THR A 107 6.66 -22.99 -6.26
C THR A 107 6.70 -23.62 -7.65
N GLY A 108 6.63 -22.80 -8.71
CA GLY A 108 6.77 -23.26 -10.09
C GLY A 108 8.22 -23.68 -10.45
N SER A 109 8.42 -24.19 -11.67
CA SER A 109 9.76 -24.52 -12.15
C SER A 109 10.64 -23.26 -12.23
N ASN A 110 11.91 -23.38 -11.81
CA ASN A 110 12.86 -22.27 -11.84
C ASN A 110 13.56 -22.17 -13.21
N GLU A 111 12.99 -21.40 -14.12
CA GLU A 111 13.55 -21.20 -15.46
C GLU A 111 14.68 -20.16 -15.51
N ILE A 112 15.03 -19.50 -14.39
CA ILE A 112 16.11 -18.50 -14.34
C ILE A 112 17.45 -19.13 -14.73
N GLU A 113 17.65 -20.41 -14.37
CA GLU A 113 18.85 -21.17 -14.69
C GLU A 113 19.03 -21.41 -16.20
N SER A 114 17.96 -21.30 -17.00
CA SER A 114 18.00 -21.42 -18.46
C SER A 114 18.42 -20.13 -19.18
N ILE A 115 18.36 -18.98 -18.49
CA ILE A 115 18.63 -17.66 -19.08
C ILE A 115 20.03 -17.58 -19.70
N PRO A 116 21.13 -18.04 -19.05
CA PRO A 116 22.46 -18.01 -19.65
C PRO A 116 22.50 -18.75 -20.98
N SER A 117 21.87 -19.91 -21.07
CA SER A 117 21.83 -20.73 -22.30
C SER A 117 21.03 -20.09 -23.44
N ILE A 118 20.05 -19.25 -23.14
CA ILE A 118 19.28 -18.50 -24.15
C ILE A 118 20.09 -17.32 -24.68
N LEU A 119 20.83 -16.63 -23.80
CA LEU A 119 21.62 -15.45 -24.15
C LEU A 119 22.88 -15.79 -24.97
N THR A 120 23.39 -17.02 -24.88
CA THR A 120 24.59 -17.48 -25.60
C THR A 120 24.28 -18.36 -26.81
N ARG A 121 23.05 -18.37 -27.31
CA ARG A 121 22.73 -19.00 -28.60
C ARG A 121 23.16 -18.06 -29.72
N ASP A 122 24.27 -18.39 -30.38
CA ASP A 122 24.66 -17.87 -31.70
C ASP A 122 23.80 -18.50 -32.80
#